data_AF-A0A353N7P5-F1
#
_entry.id   AF-A0A353N7P5-F1
#
_cell.length_a   1.000
_cell.length_b   1.000
_cell.length_c   1.000
_cell.angle_alpha   90.00
_cell.angle_beta   90.00
_cell.angle_gamma   90.00
#
_symmetry.space_group_name_H-M   'P 1'
#
loop_
_entity.id
_entity.type
_entity.pdbx_description
1 polymer ?
#
loop_
_entity_poly.entity_id
_entity_poly.type
_entity_poly.pdbx_seq_one_letter_code
_entity_poly.pdbx_strand_id
1 'polypeptide(L)'
;EEFISAAVETAAEAIIVSSLYGHGQLDCRGLRSKCIEAGIGNILLYVGGNLVVGKTSFPEVERTFKNMGFDRVYPPGASPEQAIIDLRNDLWLREEDIHGRSKEQMPNH
;
A
#
# COMPACT_ATOMS: atom_id res chain seq x y z
N GLU A 1 3.42 -2.05 15.04
CA GLU A 1 4.26 -3.24 14.85
C GLU A 1 3.42 -4.51 14.72
N GLU A 2 2.31 -4.59 15.46
CA GLU A 2 1.30 -5.66 15.32
C GLU A 2 0.81 -5.86 13.87
N PHE A 3 0.56 -4.79 13.10
CA PHE A 3 0.15 -4.90 11.69
C PHE A 3 1.18 -5.60 10.80
N ILE A 4 2.47 -5.40 11.07
CA ILE A 4 3.56 -5.98 10.28
C ILE A 4 3.72 -7.45 10.64
N SER A 5 3.67 -7.78 11.93
CA SER A 5 3.68 -9.18 12.40
C SER A 5 2.52 -9.95 11.79
N ALA A 6 1.30 -9.42 11.89
CA ALA A 6 0.11 -10.06 11.34
C ALA A 6 0.22 -10.25 9.82
N ALA A 7 0.75 -9.26 9.09
CA ALA A 7 0.96 -9.39 7.65
C ALA A 7 1.99 -10.48 7.29
N VAL A 8 3.07 -10.61 8.07
CA VAL A 8 4.05 -11.68 7.90
C VAL A 8 3.43 -13.04 8.21
N GLU A 9 2.74 -13.17 9.34
CA GLU A 9 2.12 -14.43 9.80
C GLU A 9 1.03 -14.94 8.84
N THR A 10 0.32 -14.02 8.20
CA THR A 10 -0.78 -14.35 7.26
C THR A 10 -0.35 -14.38 5.80
N ALA A 11 0.93 -14.10 5.51
CA ALA A 11 1.43 -13.91 4.14
C ALA A 11 0.56 -12.93 3.33
N ALA A 12 0.21 -11.81 3.95
CA ALA A 12 -0.66 -10.81 3.34
C ALA A 12 0.00 -10.12 2.14
N GLU A 13 -0.80 -9.85 1.10
CA GLU A 13 -0.32 -9.14 -0.10
C GLU A 13 -0.52 -7.63 -0.02
N ALA A 14 -1.36 -7.15 0.90
CA ALA A 14 -1.66 -5.74 1.10
C ALA A 14 -1.95 -5.40 2.57
N ILE A 15 -1.56 -4.18 2.97
CA ILE A 15 -1.94 -3.54 4.23
C ILE A 15 -2.74 -2.28 3.90
N ILE A 16 -3.94 -2.18 4.44
CA ILE A 16 -4.83 -1.03 4.25
C ILE A 16 -4.98 -0.32 5.61
N VAL A 17 -4.53 0.93 5.68
CA VAL A 17 -4.60 1.75 6.88
C VAL A 17 -5.73 2.77 6.73
N SER A 18 -6.71 2.72 7.64
CA SER A 18 -7.77 3.74 7.72
C SER A 18 -7.55 4.62 8.94
N SER A 19 -7.29 5.91 8.74
CA SER A 19 -7.16 6.88 9.84
C SER A 19 -8.44 7.69 9.99
N LEU A 20 -8.90 7.89 11.21
CA LEU A 20 -10.08 8.71 11.52
C LEU A 20 -9.73 10.01 12.26
N TYR A 21 -8.56 10.06 12.92
CA TYR A 21 -8.19 11.11 13.86
C TYR A 21 -7.16 12.11 13.34
N GLY A 22 -6.77 12.04 12.06
CA GLY A 22 -5.89 13.05 11.44
C GLY A 22 -4.42 13.00 11.85
N HIS A 23 -3.99 11.97 12.57
CA HIS A 23 -2.61 11.74 12.98
C HIS A 23 -1.85 10.74 12.08
N GLY A 24 -2.40 10.41 10.91
CA GLY A 24 -1.86 9.38 10.02
C GLY A 24 -0.38 9.58 9.65
N GLN A 25 0.10 10.82 9.56
CA GLN A 25 1.51 11.10 9.23
C GLN A 25 2.51 10.66 10.30
N LEU A 26 2.16 10.77 11.59
CA LEU A 26 3.05 10.32 12.68
C LEU A 26 3.01 8.80 12.80
N ASP A 27 1.82 8.22 12.68
CA ASP A 27 1.60 6.78 12.85
C ASP A 27 2.15 5.95 11.68
N CYS A 28 2.11 6.50 10.47
CA CYS A 28 2.55 5.80 9.26
C CYS A 28 4.01 6.05 8.88
N ARG A 29 4.72 6.95 9.59
CA ARG A 29 6.11 7.27 9.26
C ARG A 29 6.99 6.05 9.49
N GLY A 30 7.74 5.65 8.47
CA GLY A 30 8.66 4.52 8.53
C GLY A 30 7.96 3.15 8.43
N LEU A 31 6.65 3.09 8.17
CA LEU A 31 5.94 1.84 7.97
C LEU A 31 6.57 1.03 6.82
N ARG A 32 6.87 1.67 5.69
CA ARG A 32 7.53 1.02 4.55
C ARG A 32 8.90 0.45 4.93
N SER A 33 9.71 1.21 5.67
CA SER A 33 11.02 0.74 6.14
C SER A 33 10.90 -0.49 7.03
N LYS A 34 9.95 -0.49 7.96
CA LYS A 34 9.69 -1.65 8.82
C LYS A 34 9.19 -2.87 8.04
N CYS A 35 8.36 -2.67 7.00
CA CYS A 35 7.97 -3.76 6.10
C CYS A 35 9.18 -4.35 5.37
N ILE A 36 10.12 -3.51 4.91
CA ILE A 36 11.38 -3.97 4.29
C ILE A 36 12.22 -4.78 5.27
N GLU A 37 12.39 -4.29 6.50
CA GLU A 37 13.13 -4.99 7.56
C GLU A 37 12.49 -6.34 7.92
N ALA A 38 11.16 -6.43 7.88
CA ALA A 38 10.42 -7.66 8.14
C ALA A 38 10.36 -8.65 6.95
N GLY A 39 11.02 -8.33 5.83
CA GLY A 39 11.02 -9.18 4.63
C GLY A 39 9.77 -9.08 3.75
N ILE A 40 8.83 -8.20 4.08
CA ILE A 40 7.60 -7.93 3.31
C ILE A 40 7.66 -6.54 2.64
N GLY A 41 8.86 -6.08 2.27
CA GLY A 41 9.07 -4.74 1.70
C GLY A 41 8.35 -4.47 0.38
N ASN A 42 7.91 -5.55 -0.28
CA ASN A 42 7.09 -5.50 -1.48
C ASN A 42 5.59 -5.56 -1.17
N ILE A 43 5.11 -5.56 0.07
CA ILE A 43 3.65 -5.56 0.33
C ILE A 43 3.00 -4.27 -0.19
N LEU A 44 1.75 -4.35 -0.69
CA LEU A 44 1.01 -3.15 -1.07
C LEU A 44 0.63 -2.34 0.18
N LEU A 45 0.92 -1.04 0.17
CA LEU A 45 0.58 -0.13 1.28
C LEU A 45 -0.47 0.88 0.83
N TYR A 46 -1.65 0.77 1.41
CA TYR A 46 -2.80 1.60 1.11
C TYR A 46 -3.17 2.42 2.34
N VAL A 47 -3.58 3.66 2.14
CA VAL A 47 -3.99 4.54 3.24
C VAL A 47 -5.18 5.42 2.86
N GLY A 48 -6.13 5.58 3.76
CA GLY A 48 -7.32 6.37 3.51
C GLY A 48 -7.99 6.89 4.78
N GLY A 49 -9.03 7.70 4.58
CA GLY A 49 -9.76 8.35 5.66
C GLY A 49 -9.26 9.76 5.96
N ASN A 50 -9.39 10.19 7.21
CA ASN A 50 -8.96 11.50 7.67
C ASN A 50 -7.50 11.46 8.13
N LEU A 51 -6.58 11.79 7.20
CA LEU A 51 -5.13 11.60 7.37
C LEU A 51 -4.41 12.76 8.06
N VAL A 52 -4.96 13.97 7.98
CA VAL A 52 -4.37 15.21 8.52
C VAL A 52 -5.45 16.06 9.17
N VAL A 53 -5.10 16.76 10.25
CA VAL A 53 -5.96 17.76 10.88
C VAL A 53 -5.69 19.13 10.26
N GLY A 54 -6.71 19.79 9.69
CA GLY A 54 -6.61 21.17 9.21
C GLY A 54 -7.03 21.38 7.75
N LYS A 55 -6.55 22.47 7.14
CA LYS A 55 -6.87 22.91 5.76
C LYS A 55 -5.78 22.55 4.75
N THR A 56 -5.16 21.38 4.88
CA THR A 56 -4.19 20.90 3.88
C THR A 56 -4.94 20.36 2.67
N SER A 57 -4.50 20.70 1.47
CA SER A 57 -5.13 20.17 0.26
C SER A 57 -4.85 18.68 0.11
N PHE A 58 -5.82 17.90 -0.38
CA PHE A 58 -5.63 16.46 -0.59
C PHE A 58 -4.41 16.13 -1.48
N PRO A 59 -4.10 16.87 -2.56
CA PRO A 59 -2.90 16.60 -3.37
C PRO A 59 -1.59 16.68 -2.57
N GLU A 60 -1.48 17.59 -1.59
CA GLU A 60 -0.31 17.68 -0.72
C GLU A 60 -0.24 16.49 0.26
N VAL A 61 -1.39 16.06 0.78
CA VAL A 61 -1.51 14.87 1.61
C VAL A 61 -1.07 13.64 0.80
N GLU A 62 -1.67 13.41 -0.36
CA GLU A 62 -1.33 12.31 -1.27
C GLU A 62 0.16 12.27 -1.56
N ARG A 63 0.75 13.40 -1.96
CA ARG A 63 2.19 13.48 -2.25
C ARG A 63 3.03 13.11 -1.03
N THR A 64 2.64 13.55 0.16
CA THR A 64 3.36 13.24 1.39
C THR A 64 3.34 11.75 1.70
N PHE A 65 2.17 11.11 1.63
CA PHE A 65 2.05 9.67 1.90
C PHE A 65 2.71 8.81 0.81
N LYS A 66 2.61 9.21 -0.46
CA LYS A 66 3.36 8.55 -1.55
C LYS A 66 4.88 8.63 -1.33
N ASN A 67 5.39 9.79 -0.91
CA ASN A 67 6.81 9.95 -0.56
C ASN A 67 7.22 9.10 0.66
N MET A 68 6.28 8.74 1.54
CA MET A 68 6.52 7.82 2.66
C MET A 68 6.52 6.33 2.24
N GLY A 69 6.20 6.04 0.98
CA GLY A 69 6.23 4.68 0.42
C GLY A 69 4.89 3.97 0.36
N PHE A 70 3.77 4.71 0.47
CA PHE A 70 2.44 4.20 0.19
C PHE A 70 2.17 4.16 -1.32
N ASP A 71 1.56 3.08 -1.79
CA ASP A 71 1.22 2.89 -3.19
C ASP A 71 -0.07 3.64 -3.55
N ARG A 72 -1.07 3.59 -2.67
CA ARG A 72 -2.37 4.27 -2.86
C ARG A 72 -2.80 5.08 -1.65
N VAL A 73 -3.31 6.28 -1.92
CA VAL A 73 -3.77 7.25 -0.91
C VAL A 73 -5.17 7.72 -1.29
N TYR A 74 -6.12 7.62 -0.38
CA TYR A 74 -7.52 7.96 -0.63
C TYR A 74 -8.00 9.14 0.23
N PRO A 75 -8.79 10.06 -0.34
CA PRO A 75 -9.39 11.14 0.42
C PRO A 75 -10.48 10.64 1.37
N PRO A 76 -10.88 11.45 2.37
CA PRO A 76 -12.08 11.17 3.14
C PRO A 76 -13.30 11.10 2.20
N GLY A 77 -14.13 10.07 2.37
CA GLY A 77 -15.30 9.82 1.52
C GLY A 77 -15.00 9.07 0.22
N ALA A 78 -13.77 8.58 0.02
CA ALA A 78 -13.48 7.65 -1.07
C ALA A 78 -14.33 6.37 -0.96
N SER A 79 -14.80 5.90 -2.11
CA SER A 79 -15.61 4.69 -2.20
C SER A 79 -14.75 3.43 -1.93
N PRO A 80 -15.20 2.51 -1.07
CA PRO A 80 -14.56 1.20 -0.89
C PRO A 80 -14.50 0.41 -2.20
N GLU A 81 -15.48 0.55 -3.08
CA GLU A 81 -15.52 -0.13 -4.38
C GLU A 81 -14.32 0.26 -5.25
N GLN A 82 -13.95 1.55 -5.27
CA GLN A 82 -12.75 2.00 -5.98
C GLN A 82 -11.49 1.36 -5.40
N ALA A 83 -11.36 1.31 -4.07
CA ALA A 83 -10.22 0.68 -3.42
C ALA A 83 -10.12 -0.82 -3.73
N ILE A 84 -11.26 -1.52 -3.88
CA ILE A 84 -11.29 -2.93 -4.27
C ILE A 84 -10.86 -3.13 -5.73
N ILE A 85 -11.31 -2.26 -6.64
CA ILE A 85 -10.91 -2.30 -8.05
C ILE A 85 -9.40 -2.09 -8.16
N ASP A 86 -8.90 -1.08 -7.48
CA ASP A 86 -7.48 -0.73 -7.43
C ASP A 86 -6.63 -1.87 -6.85
N LEU A 87 -7.07 -2.46 -5.73
CA LEU A 87 -6.41 -3.60 -5.11
C LEU A 87 -6.34 -4.79 -6.05
N ARG A 88 -7.44 -5.12 -6.71
CA ARG A 88 -7.50 -6.20 -7.70
C ARG A 88 -6.49 -5.97 -8.82
N ASN A 89 -6.48 -4.78 -9.40
CA ASN A 89 -5.56 -4.44 -10.49
C ASN A 89 -4.10 -4.55 -10.04
N ASP A 90 -3.76 -4.04 -8.86
CA ASP A 90 -2.39 -4.07 -8.35
C ASP A 90 -1.92 -5.49 -8.01
N LEU A 91 -2.81 -6.36 -7.52
CA LEU A 91 -2.51 -7.78 -7.32
C LEU A 91 -2.34 -8.51 -8.65
N TRP A 92 -3.18 -8.22 -9.66
CA TRP A 92 -3.05 -8.80 -11.00
C TRP A 92 -1.74 -8.40 -11.68
N LEU A 93 -1.34 -7.13 -11.58
CA LEU A 93 -0.07 -6.65 -12.13
C LEU A 93 1.13 -7.37 -11.50
N ARG A 94 1.04 -7.74 -10.23
CA ARG A 94 2.08 -8.53 -9.55
C ARG A 94 2.15 -9.97 -10.02
N GLU A 95 1.00 -10.60 -10.23
CA GLU A 95 0.95 -11.95 -10.79
C GLU A 95 1.64 -11.99 -12.16
N GLU A 96 1.45 -10.98 -13.02
CA GLU A 96 2.15 -10.89 -14.31
C GLU A 96 3.66 -10.68 -14.17
N ASP A 97 4.12 -9.86 -13.22
CA ASP A 97 5.55 -9.67 -12.93
C ASP A 97 6.23 -10.94 -12.38
N ILE A 98 5.50 -11.75 -11.60
CA ILE A 98 5.99 -13.03 -11.04
C ILE A 98 6.07 -14.09 -12.14
N HIS A 99 5.07 -14.16 -13.03
CA HIS A 99 5.05 -15.14 -14.13
C HIS A 99 5.87 -14.71 -15.36
N GLY A 100 6.16 -13.41 -15.51
CA GLY A 100 6.98 -12.85 -16.58
C GLY A 100 8.47 -13.21 -16.50
N ARG A 101 8.99 -13.54 -15.30
CA ARG A 101 10.37 -14.03 -15.13
C ARG A 101 10.59 -15.50 -15.53
N SER A 102 9.53 -16.25 -15.83
CA SER A 102 9.63 -17.66 -16.22
C SER A 102 9.56 -17.89 -17.74
N LYS A 103 9.41 -16.84 -18.56
CA LYS A 103 9.29 -16.97 -20.03
C LYS A 103 10.55 -16.64 -20.84
N GLU A 104 11.72 -16.51 -20.21
CA GLU A 104 12.99 -16.27 -20.93
C GLU A 104 13.87 -17.52 -21.10
N GLN A 105 13.27 -18.71 -21.04
CA GLN A 105 13.94 -19.97 -21.39
C GLN A 105 12.95 -20.99 -21.97
N MET A 106 12.42 -20.70 -23.15
CA MET A 106 11.87 -21.74 -24.02
C MET A 106 12.64 -21.71 -25.35
N PRO A 107 13.50 -22.71 -25.64
CA PRO A 107 14.19 -22.77 -26.92
C PRO A 107 13.18 -23.00 -28.04
N ASN A 108 13.42 -22.33 -29.17
CA ASN A 108 12.70 -22.48 -30.43
C ASN A 108 12.38 -23.95 -30.75
N HIS A 109 11.12 -24.19 -31.11
CA HIS A 109 10.77 -25.23 -32.07
C HIS A 109 9.71 -24.71 -33.04
#